data_AF-A0A9E5LXQ4-F1
#
_entry.id   AF-A0A9E5LXQ4-F1
#
_cell.length_a   1.000
_cell.length_b   1.000
_cell.length_c   1.000
_cell.angle_alpha   90.00
_cell.angle_beta   90.00
_cell.angle_gamma   90.00
#
_symmetry.space_group_name_H-M   'P 1'
#
loop_
_entity.id
_entity.type
_entity.pdbx_description
1 polymer ?
#
loop_
_entity_poly.entity_id
_entity_poly.type
_entity_poly.pdbx_seq_one_letter_code
_entity_poly.pdbx_strand_id
1 'polypeptide(L)'
;PFHTAALAQPVPPGIGAPDEYAFLAEAHGGKIPPERLAACVAAVEAGRPAPLDADELRWAGRVAWRNHARCIGRLHWRSLEVRDRREVTEAARIAEALREHLLAAQGDGTVRSLLTLPGRGRGNSR
;
A
#
# COMPACT_ATOMS: atom_id res chain seq x y z
N PRO A 1 -22.58 13.06 -16.04
CA PRO A 1 -23.06 11.82 -15.37
C PRO A 1 -21.98 10.74 -15.44
N PHE A 2 -21.03 10.77 -14.49
CA PHE A 2 -20.00 9.75 -14.40
C PHE A 2 -20.47 8.69 -13.41
N HIS A 3 -21.05 7.61 -13.92
CA HIS A 3 -21.27 6.42 -13.12
C HIS A 3 -19.94 5.69 -12.96
N THR A 4 -19.23 5.95 -11.85
CA THR A 4 -18.22 5.00 -11.37
C THR A 4 -18.95 3.94 -10.56
N ALA A 5 -19.49 2.94 -11.23
CA ALA A 5 -19.69 1.66 -10.57
C ALA A 5 -18.30 1.08 -10.35
N ALA A 6 -17.77 1.20 -9.13
CA ALA A 6 -16.67 0.36 -8.71
C ALA A 6 -17.22 -1.06 -8.62
N LEU A 7 -17.24 -1.76 -9.76
CA LEU A 7 -17.35 -3.21 -9.75
C LEU A 7 -16.14 -3.68 -8.96
N ALA A 8 -16.38 -4.18 -7.75
CA ALA A 8 -15.44 -5.06 -7.08
C ALA A 8 -15.25 -6.24 -8.04
N GLN A 9 -14.25 -6.14 -8.91
CA GLN A 9 -13.89 -7.26 -9.76
C GLN A 9 -13.45 -8.36 -8.80
N PRO A 10 -14.04 -9.56 -8.86
CA PRO A 10 -13.52 -10.68 -8.11
C PRO A 10 -12.06 -10.85 -8.52
N VAL A 11 -11.18 -10.91 -7.53
CA VAL A 11 -9.77 -11.22 -7.75
C VAL A 11 -9.72 -12.50 -8.58
N PRO A 12 -9.13 -12.49 -9.80
CA PRO A 12 -9.23 -13.63 -10.69
C PRO A 12 -8.60 -14.87 -10.04
N PRO A 13 -9.28 -16.03 -10.08
CA PRO A 13 -8.70 -17.28 -9.61
C PRO A 13 -7.53 -17.63 -10.53
N GLY A 14 -6.34 -17.64 -9.95
CA GLY A 14 -5.05 -17.55 -10.66
C GLY A 14 -3.97 -16.87 -9.79
N ILE A 15 -4.38 -16.20 -8.71
CA ILE A 15 -3.64 -16.19 -7.45
C ILE A 15 -3.71 -17.64 -6.94
N GLY A 16 -2.70 -18.41 -7.33
CA GLY A 16 -2.69 -19.87 -7.32
C GLY A 16 -1.35 -20.35 -7.89
N ALA A 17 -0.27 -19.93 -7.23
CA ALA A 17 1.06 -20.50 -7.34
C ALA A 17 1.70 -20.34 -5.95
N PRO A 18 2.71 -21.14 -5.56
CA PRO A 18 3.44 -21.03 -4.28
C PRO A 18 4.06 -19.65 -3.94
N ASP A 19 3.75 -18.60 -4.70
CA ASP A 19 4.39 -17.28 -4.74
C ASP A 19 3.52 -16.14 -4.16
N GLU A 20 2.27 -16.39 -3.72
CA GLU A 20 1.38 -15.32 -3.19
C GLU A 20 1.97 -14.59 -1.98
N TYR A 21 2.83 -15.29 -1.24
CA TYR A 21 3.53 -14.78 -0.07
C TYR A 21 5.02 -14.51 -0.33
N ALA A 22 5.48 -14.60 -1.59
CA ALA A 22 6.87 -14.29 -1.92
C ALA A 22 7.25 -12.84 -1.63
N PHE A 23 6.27 -11.93 -1.67
CA PHE A 23 6.43 -10.59 -1.12
C PHE A 23 6.89 -10.61 0.34
N LEU A 24 6.31 -11.47 1.20
CA LEU A 24 6.70 -11.56 2.61
C LEU A 24 8.12 -12.12 2.73
N ALA A 25 8.49 -13.10 1.90
CA ALA A 25 9.86 -13.58 1.87
C ALA A 25 10.84 -12.45 1.51
N GLU A 26 10.51 -11.64 0.51
CA GLU A 26 11.33 -10.48 0.13
C GLU A 26 11.40 -9.42 1.24
N ALA A 27 10.26 -9.11 1.87
CA ALA A 27 10.15 -8.13 2.96
C ALA A 27 10.96 -8.52 4.20
N HIS A 28 11.07 -9.82 4.48
CA HIS A 28 11.77 -10.37 5.64
C HIS A 28 13.15 -10.97 5.30
N GLY A 29 13.70 -10.68 4.12
CA GLY A 29 15.04 -11.18 3.72
C GLY A 29 15.16 -12.70 3.67
N GLY A 30 14.07 -13.39 3.32
CA GLY A 30 13.97 -14.84 3.19
C GLY A 30 13.55 -15.58 4.45
N LYS A 31 13.39 -14.89 5.60
CA LYS A 31 13.02 -15.52 6.89
C LYS A 31 11.72 -14.95 7.42
N ILE A 32 10.60 -15.55 7.02
CA ILE A 32 9.28 -15.12 7.50
C ILE A 32 8.99 -15.78 8.85
N PRO A 33 8.65 -15.00 9.91
CA PRO A 33 8.16 -15.58 11.15
C PRO A 33 6.86 -16.40 10.89
N PRO A 34 6.75 -17.65 11.38
CA PRO A 34 5.59 -18.50 11.12
C PRO A 34 4.26 -17.86 11.52
N GLU A 35 4.24 -17.12 12.64
CA GLU A 35 3.08 -16.39 13.13
C GLU A 35 2.65 -15.24 12.20
N ARG A 36 3.62 -14.58 11.55
CA ARG A 36 3.36 -13.50 10.58
C ARG A 36 2.76 -14.05 9.30
N LEU A 37 3.30 -15.17 8.81
CA LEU A 37 2.74 -15.89 7.67
C LEU A 37 1.31 -16.35 7.97
N ALA A 38 1.09 -17.00 9.11
CA ALA A 38 -0.24 -17.46 9.52
C ALA A 38 -1.26 -16.32 9.61
N ALA A 39 -0.87 -15.17 10.17
CA ALA A 39 -1.74 -14.00 10.25
C ALA A 39 -2.12 -13.43 8.86
N CYS A 40 -1.16 -13.39 7.92
CA CYS A 40 -1.42 -12.98 6.54
C CYS A 40 -2.36 -13.95 5.83
N VAL A 41 -2.08 -15.26 5.93
CA VAL A 41 -2.89 -16.33 5.33
C VAL A 41 -4.32 -16.25 5.83
N ALA A 42 -4.52 -16.24 7.15
CA ALA A 42 -5.85 -16.20 7.76
C ALA A 42 -6.67 -14.96 7.34
N ALA A 43 -6.03 -13.81 7.13
CA ALA A 43 -6.72 -12.61 6.65
C ALA A 43 -7.18 -12.75 5.19
N VAL A 44 -6.32 -13.27 4.32
CA VAL A 44 -6.60 -13.48 2.89
C VAL A 44 -7.69 -14.54 2.71
N GLU A 45 -7.60 -15.66 3.43
CA GLU A 45 -8.63 -16.70 3.44
C GLU A 45 -9.99 -16.16 3.92
N ALA A 46 -9.99 -15.20 4.85
CA ALA A 46 -11.18 -14.48 5.30
C ALA A 46 -11.65 -13.37 4.33
N GLY A 47 -11.06 -13.26 3.14
CA GLY A 47 -11.42 -12.26 2.12
C GLY A 47 -11.02 -10.83 2.47
N ARG A 48 -10.08 -10.64 3.40
CA ARG A 48 -9.56 -9.33 3.80
C ARG A 48 -8.12 -9.14 3.32
N PRO A 49 -7.67 -7.88 3.09
CA PRO A 49 -6.27 -7.64 2.83
C PRO A 49 -5.38 -8.13 3.98
N ALA A 50 -4.20 -8.66 3.64
CA ALA A 50 -3.19 -9.03 4.64
C ALA A 50 -2.86 -7.81 5.54
N PRO A 51 -2.84 -7.97 6.87
CA PRO A 51 -2.62 -6.87 7.79
C PRO A 51 -1.12 -6.58 7.89
N LEU A 52 -0.57 -5.93 6.86
CA LEU A 52 0.84 -5.58 6.80
C LEU A 52 1.23 -4.69 7.97
N ASP A 53 2.35 -5.01 8.63
CA ASP A 53 2.96 -4.11 9.59
C ASP A 53 3.59 -2.89 8.90
N ALA A 54 4.16 -1.98 9.68
CA ALA A 54 4.69 -0.74 9.15
C ALA A 54 5.91 -0.95 8.23
N ASP A 55 6.75 -1.95 8.48
CA ASP A 55 7.92 -2.27 7.67
C ASP A 55 7.53 -2.98 6.37
N GLU A 56 6.63 -3.95 6.46
CA GLU A 56 6.02 -4.61 5.32
C GLU A 56 5.32 -3.57 4.42
N LEU A 57 4.58 -2.62 4.99
CA LEU A 57 3.92 -1.56 4.22
C LEU A 57 4.91 -0.63 3.52
N ARG A 58 6.00 -0.25 4.19
CA ARG A 58 7.10 0.52 3.60
C ARG A 58 7.72 -0.21 2.41
N TRP A 59 7.99 -1.51 2.59
CA TRP A 59 8.55 -2.35 1.53
C TRP A 59 7.57 -2.51 0.37
N ALA A 60 6.29 -2.74 0.65
CA ALA A 60 5.24 -2.85 -0.37
C ALA A 60 5.16 -1.62 -1.26
N GLY A 61 5.17 -0.41 -0.68
CA GLY A 61 5.18 0.83 -1.46
C GLY A 61 6.40 0.95 -2.38
N ARG A 62 7.58 0.59 -1.86
CA ARG A 62 8.85 0.61 -2.60
C ARG A 62 8.83 -0.38 -3.77
N VAL A 63 8.42 -1.61 -3.52
CA VAL A 63 8.35 -2.66 -4.55
C VAL A 63 7.26 -2.36 -5.58
N ALA A 64 6.12 -1.81 -5.17
CA ALA A 64 5.08 -1.37 -6.10
C ALA A 64 5.61 -0.33 -7.10
N TRP A 65 6.40 0.65 -6.63
CA TRP A 65 7.02 1.62 -7.52
C TRP A 65 8.13 0.99 -8.39
N ARG A 66 8.98 0.12 -7.81
CA ARG A 66 9.99 -0.66 -8.56
C ARG A 66 9.36 -1.42 -9.74
N ASN A 67 8.19 -2.01 -9.51
CA ASN A 67 7.52 -2.87 -10.47
C ASN A 67 6.64 -2.09 -11.47
N HIS A 68 6.51 -0.76 -11.31
CA HIS A 68 5.72 0.06 -12.23
C HIS A 68 6.47 0.28 -13.57
N ALA A 69 6.28 -0.64 -14.52
CA ALA A 69 7.03 -0.73 -15.77
C ALA A 69 7.12 0.58 -16.58
N ARG A 70 6.10 1.43 -16.50
CA ARG A 70 6.02 2.70 -17.24
C ARG A 70 6.64 3.90 -16.52
N CYS A 71 7.18 3.74 -15.31
CA CYS A 71 7.83 4.82 -14.58
C CYS A 71 9.34 4.82 -14.84
N ILE A 72 9.86 5.87 -15.51
CA ILE A 72 11.30 6.07 -15.69
C ILE A 72 11.99 6.33 -14.34
N GLY A 73 11.33 7.08 -13.45
CA GLY A 73 11.82 7.41 -12.11
C GLY A 73 11.98 6.22 -11.15
N ARG A 74 11.58 5.00 -11.55
CA ARG A 74 11.71 3.79 -10.72
C ARG A 74 13.14 3.46 -10.31
N LEU A 75 14.16 4.06 -10.93
CA LEU A 75 15.56 3.94 -10.49
C LEU A 75 15.76 4.40 -9.03
N HIS A 76 14.94 5.35 -8.58
CA HIS A 76 14.98 5.90 -7.23
C HIS A 76 14.08 5.14 -6.24
N TRP A 77 13.52 3.99 -6.61
CA TRP A 77 12.50 3.29 -5.80
C TRP A 77 12.87 3.07 -4.32
N ARG A 78 14.17 2.92 -4.01
CA ARG A 78 14.67 2.76 -2.63
C ARG A 78 14.56 4.02 -1.78
N SER A 79 14.53 5.20 -2.38
CA SER A 79 14.40 6.48 -1.68
C SER A 79 12.95 6.83 -1.33
N LEU A 80 11.97 6.01 -1.75
CA LEU A 80 10.58 6.25 -1.40
C LEU A 80 10.40 6.18 0.12
N GLU A 81 9.89 7.28 0.66
CA GLU A 81 9.35 7.35 2.01
C GLU A 81 7.87 6.96 1.96
N VAL A 82 7.43 6.12 2.90
CA VAL A 82 6.03 5.70 3.01
C VAL A 82 5.52 6.10 4.38
N ARG A 83 4.48 6.94 4.40
CA ARG A 83 3.74 7.36 5.59
C ARG A 83 2.51 6.48 5.73
N ASP A 84 2.51 5.63 6.75
CA ASP A 84 1.33 4.91 7.18
C ASP A 84 0.37 5.91 7.85
N ARG A 85 -0.81 6.08 7.24
CA ARG A 85 -1.91 6.91 7.75
C ARG A 85 -3.22 6.12 7.69
N ARG A 86 -3.15 4.78 7.79
CA ARG A 86 -4.32 3.90 7.64
C ARG A 86 -5.41 4.15 8.69
N GLU A 87 -5.07 4.80 9.80
CA GLU A 87 -6.01 5.30 10.81
C GLU A 87 -6.89 6.45 10.31
N VAL A 88 -6.42 7.21 9.32
CA VAL A 88 -7.11 8.38 8.76
C VAL A 88 -8.12 7.94 7.72
N THR A 89 -9.40 7.94 8.08
CA THR A 89 -10.51 7.46 7.22
C THR A 89 -11.52 8.55 6.87
N GLU A 90 -11.56 9.63 7.64
CA GLU A 90 -12.49 10.74 7.42
C GLU A 90 -12.03 11.66 6.29
N ALA A 91 -12.92 12.00 5.36
CA ALA A 91 -12.58 12.77 4.16
C ALA A 91 -11.85 14.10 4.48
N ALA A 92 -12.31 14.84 5.50
CA ALA A 92 -11.67 16.08 5.90
C ALA A 92 -10.24 15.86 6.45
N ARG A 93 -10.01 14.74 7.14
CA ARG A 93 -8.68 14.38 7.66
C ARG A 93 -7.76 13.83 6.57
N ILE A 94 -8.32 13.14 5.57
CA ILE A 94 -7.59 12.74 4.36
C ILE A 94 -7.12 13.99 3.61
N ALA A 95 -7.98 15.00 3.45
CA ALA A 95 -7.59 16.26 2.82
C ALA A 95 -6.43 16.94 3.57
N GLU A 96 -6.46 16.95 4.90
CA GLU A 96 -5.36 17.47 5.71
C GLU A 96 -4.07 16.64 5.55
N ALA A 97 -4.18 15.31 5.56
CA ALA A 97 -3.02 14.42 5.32
C ALA A 97 -2.40 14.64 3.94
N LEU A 98 -3.20 14.95 2.91
CA LEU A 98 -2.72 15.33 1.58
C LEU A 98 -1.99 16.67 1.59
N ARG A 99 -2.51 17.67 2.32
CA ARG A 99 -1.83 18.96 2.48
C ARG A 99 -0.47 18.79 3.17
N GLU A 100 -0.43 18.03 4.27
CA GLU A 100 0.82 17.66 4.94
C GLU A 100 1.78 16.91 4.01
N HIS A 101 1.24 16.03 3.16
CA HIS A 101 2.03 15.29 2.18
C HIS A 101 2.72 16.22 1.19
N LEU A 102 2.01 17.18 0.62
CA LEU A 102 2.57 18.14 -0.34
C LEU A 102 3.71 18.96 0.28
N LEU A 103 3.50 19.46 1.50
CA LEU A 103 4.52 20.21 2.23
C LEU A 103 5.76 19.34 2.52
N ALA A 104 5.56 18.10 2.97
CA ALA A 104 6.65 17.17 3.22
C ALA A 104 7.38 16.78 1.93
N ALA A 105 6.67 16.47 0.85
CA ALA A 105 7.25 16.08 -0.42
C ALA A 105 8.05 17.23 -1.07
N GLN A 106 7.60 18.48 -0.91
CA GLN A 106 8.29 19.64 -1.45
C GLN A 106 9.57 20.00 -0.68
N GLY A 107 9.57 19.81 0.64
CA GLY A 107 10.74 20.11 1.49
C GLY A 107 11.17 21.58 1.38
N ASP A 108 12.48 21.82 1.37
CA ASP A 108 13.14 23.13 1.25
C ASP A 108 13.49 23.50 -0.21
N GLY A 109 12.79 22.91 -1.18
CA GLY A 109 13.13 22.99 -2.60
C GLY A 109 13.73 21.70 -3.14
N THR A 110 14.12 20.77 -2.27
CA THR A 110 14.53 19.41 -2.65
C THR A 110 13.33 18.47 -2.63
N VAL A 111 12.73 18.22 -3.79
CA VAL A 111 11.56 17.33 -3.90
C VAL A 111 11.93 15.89 -3.51
N ARG A 112 11.16 15.30 -2.59
CA ARG A 112 11.30 13.93 -2.10
C ARG A 112 10.20 13.04 -2.64
N SER A 113 10.54 11.80 -2.93
CA SER A 113 9.57 10.78 -3.29
C SER A 113 8.87 10.29 -2.03
N LEU A 114 7.60 10.65 -1.87
CA LEU A 114 6.78 10.33 -0.71
C LEU A 114 5.50 9.63 -1.15
N LEU A 115 5.09 8.62 -0.40
CA LEU A 115 3.78 7.96 -0.50
C LEU A 115 3.07 8.12 0.85
N THR A 116 1.79 8.49 0.84
CA THR A 116 0.95 8.50 2.04
C THR A 116 -0.24 7.60 1.81
N LEU A 117 -0.44 6.64 2.71
CA LEU A 117 -1.47 5.62 2.61
C LEU A 117 -2.56 5.88 3.66
N PRO A 118 -3.63 6.63 3.32
CA PRO A 118 -4.77 6.80 4.20
C PRO A 118 -5.59 5.50 4.30
N GLY A 119 -6.42 5.42 5.33
CA GLY A 119 -7.39 4.34 5.48
C GLY A 119 -8.45 4.40 4.39
N ARG A 120 -9.13 3.27 4.17
CA ARG A 120 -10.35 3.26 3.34
C ARG A 120 -11.43 4.06 4.06
N GLY A 121 -11.83 5.18 3.49
CA GLY A 121 -12.96 5.94 4.01
C GLY A 121 -14.23 5.10 4.01
N ARG A 122 -15.05 5.23 5.05
CA ARG A 122 -16.40 4.68 5.02
C ARG A 122 -17.15 5.53 4.00
N GLY A 123 -17.58 4.92 2.89
CA GLY A 123 -18.38 5.62 1.88
C GLY A 123 -19.57 6.28 2.57
N ASN A 124 -19.70 7.59 2.40
CA ASN A 124 -20.86 8.30 2.92
C ASN A 124 -22.01 7.97 1.95
N SER A 125 -22.79 6.94 2.27
CA SER A 125 -24.04 6.62 1.57
C SER A 125 -25.01 7.77 1.83
N ARG A 126 -24.96 8.82 1.00
CA ARG A 126 -26.00 9.83 0.88
C ARG A 126 -26.72 9.64 -0.44
#